data_AF-N8ZSB0-F1
#
_entry.id   AF-N8ZSB0-F1
#
_cell.length_a   1.000
_cell.length_b   1.000
_cell.length_c   1.000
_cell.angle_alpha   90.00
_cell.angle_beta   90.00
_cell.angle_gamma   90.00
#
_symmetry.space_group_name_H-M   'P 1'
#
loop_
_entity.id
_entity.type
_entity.pdbx_description
1 polymer ?
#
loop_
_entity_poly.entity_id
_entity_poly.type
_entity_poly.pdbx_seq_one_letter_code
_entity_poly.pdbx_strand_id
1 'polypeptide(L)'
;MSYQTSIHFDPTALLIIKNEIDNSIKLVETAVNTLAEEQALPFGIDDALNQFEQCTQVLALIDMPHLSQITQYSAELMRKIMAQPEQINTGDVVALSEGTTMLKRYIEFICLREVKVPQFLLDTLNRLEKALGKPITQEGQSIQPLLDCITPNFNLPQAPSLEQSQYIHQLYKLCLNKLIKQAESPLDLQGIKLVAVYMAGLAADLPSQQYWQLVSVGLGHIEDLLITEARLRTLIKIETNIGQFLAQPTAFQSNLVDLADILSICISQEDDLSQHIREQLNIGDELLSDTQLQVLSRHLYGPDYETIHTISQLMTNEMAQIRNEIEYNHQNMSAEKTQELQEKLKQLSNVFKVLNLNEAANELTQQAEKLSQPNTLTDATSVQQLMNSILASMNSIGILERNYTSSRLQLRVNNMQISLDRLDEAHKALLTETKTLIETLTQTLSLYVQDPAAHSLEALPEYFNQLAGAALFLGSSAQQTALLGAAHFAQYRLSQNEGFDAEQINCMLNVVAGLDLLVDNLKNKQPVLQSMFDVALSNSQQLQSVAA
;
A
#
# COMPACT_ATOMS: atom_id res chain seq x y z
N MET A 1 13.19 -16.96 1.23
CA MET A 1 14.26 -16.75 0.23
C MET A 1 14.00 -15.41 -0.40
N SER A 2 14.95 -14.49 -0.23
CA SER A 2 14.83 -13.04 -0.44
C SER A 2 14.98 -12.66 -1.92
N TYR A 3 13.88 -12.36 -2.59
CA TYR A 3 13.89 -11.54 -3.82
C TYR A 3 13.73 -10.06 -3.44
N GLN A 4 14.59 -9.57 -2.56
CA GLN A 4 14.69 -8.14 -2.23
C GLN A 4 16.00 -7.62 -2.81
N THR A 5 15.96 -7.29 -4.09
CA THR A 5 17.02 -6.51 -4.73
C THR A 5 16.36 -5.48 -5.64
N SER A 6 16.84 -4.24 -5.51
CA SER A 6 16.79 -3.09 -6.44
C SER A 6 15.54 -2.21 -6.62
N ILE A 7 14.30 -2.60 -6.26
CA ILE A 7 13.14 -1.66 -6.33
C ILE A 7 12.74 -1.18 -4.93
N HIS A 8 13.54 -0.32 -4.29
CA HIS A 8 13.17 0.24 -2.99
C HIS A 8 12.49 1.61 -3.19
N PHE A 9 11.18 1.66 -3.03
CA PHE A 9 10.42 2.89 -2.97
C PHE A 9 10.40 3.43 -1.53
N ASP A 10 10.70 4.71 -1.33
CA ASP A 10 10.52 5.37 -0.03
C ASP A 10 9.09 5.95 0.07
N PRO A 11 8.19 5.35 0.87
CA PRO A 11 6.81 5.79 0.96
C PRO A 11 6.61 7.02 1.85
N THR A 12 7.67 7.55 2.47
CA THR A 12 7.57 8.58 3.51
C THR A 12 6.77 9.81 3.06
N ALA A 13 7.09 10.38 1.90
CA ALA A 13 6.36 11.56 1.39
C ALA A 13 4.88 11.27 1.12
N LEU A 14 4.59 10.08 0.58
CA LEU A 14 3.23 9.65 0.28
C LEU A 14 2.42 9.37 1.57
N LEU A 15 3.04 8.77 2.57
CA LEU A 15 2.42 8.49 3.87
C LEU A 15 2.00 9.78 4.62
N ILE A 16 2.76 10.87 4.47
CA ILE A 16 2.41 12.17 5.08
C ILE A 16 1.06 12.68 4.56
N ILE A 17 0.83 12.53 3.25
CA ILE A 17 -0.36 13.06 2.56
C ILE A 17 -1.48 12.02 2.39
N LYS A 18 -1.23 10.75 2.71
CA LYS A 18 -2.17 9.64 2.48
C LYS A 18 -3.56 9.90 3.07
N ASN A 19 -3.62 10.34 4.33
CA ASN A 19 -4.90 10.60 5.00
C ASN A 19 -5.72 11.69 4.27
N GLU A 20 -5.05 12.70 3.73
CA GLU A 20 -5.71 13.79 2.98
C GLU A 20 -6.26 13.29 1.64
N ILE A 21 -5.50 12.44 0.95
CA ILE A 21 -5.93 11.79 -0.29
C ILE A 21 -7.11 10.86 -0.02
N ASP A 22 -7.03 10.01 1.00
CA ASP A 22 -8.09 9.06 1.37
C ASP A 22 -9.40 9.79 1.72
N ASN A 23 -9.31 10.90 2.46
CA ASN A 23 -10.45 11.74 2.76
C ASN A 23 -11.06 12.36 1.49
N SER A 24 -10.22 12.87 0.60
CA SER A 24 -10.68 13.46 -0.68
C SER A 24 -11.36 12.41 -1.56
N ILE A 25 -10.79 11.20 -1.67
CA ILE A 25 -11.38 10.07 -2.38
C ILE A 25 -12.76 9.76 -1.80
N LYS A 26 -12.88 9.64 -0.47
CA LYS A 26 -14.14 9.32 0.21
C LYS A 26 -15.23 10.37 -0.07
N LEU A 27 -14.87 11.65 -0.09
CA LEU A 27 -15.80 12.72 -0.43
C LEU A 27 -16.29 12.61 -1.88
N VAL A 28 -15.39 12.34 -2.83
CA VAL A 28 -15.74 12.11 -4.24
C VAL A 28 -16.63 10.88 -4.40
N GLU A 29 -16.29 9.75 -3.79
CA GLU A 29 -17.08 8.51 -3.85
C GLU A 29 -18.49 8.72 -3.28
N THR A 30 -18.60 9.40 -2.13
CA THR A 30 -19.89 9.73 -1.53
C THR A 30 -20.71 10.61 -2.46
N ALA A 31 -20.09 11.65 -3.02
CA ALA A 31 -20.76 12.58 -3.92
C ALA A 31 -21.27 11.90 -5.21
N VAL A 32 -20.47 11.00 -5.79
CA VAL A 32 -20.86 10.20 -6.96
C VAL A 32 -22.04 9.30 -6.65
N ASN A 33 -22.02 8.62 -5.51
CA ASN A 33 -23.12 7.73 -5.10
C ASN A 33 -24.42 8.52 -4.89
N THR A 34 -24.36 9.64 -4.14
CA THR A 34 -25.54 10.51 -3.95
C THR A 34 -26.05 11.04 -5.28
N LEU A 35 -25.17 11.48 -6.17
CA LEU A 35 -25.56 11.97 -7.49
C LEU A 35 -26.23 10.87 -8.32
N ALA A 36 -25.70 9.65 -8.30
CA ALA A 36 -26.26 8.50 -9.01
C ALA A 36 -27.64 8.08 -8.49
N GLU A 37 -27.88 8.21 -7.17
CA GLU A 37 -29.16 7.84 -6.53
C GLU A 37 -30.21 8.96 -6.64
N GLU A 38 -29.84 10.21 -6.37
CA GLU A 38 -30.76 11.34 -6.24
C GLU A 38 -30.86 12.19 -7.51
N GLN A 39 -29.96 12.01 -8.48
CA GLN A 39 -29.85 12.83 -9.70
C GLN A 39 -29.72 14.34 -9.42
N ALA A 40 -29.21 14.68 -8.23
CA ALA A 40 -29.04 16.03 -7.76
C ALA A 40 -27.60 16.23 -7.27
N LEU A 41 -27.07 17.44 -7.45
CA LEU A 41 -25.73 17.77 -7.00
C LEU A 41 -25.69 17.85 -5.47
N PRO A 42 -24.85 17.04 -4.79
CA PRO A 42 -24.70 17.12 -3.36
C PRO A 42 -24.03 18.43 -2.94
N PHE A 43 -24.40 18.94 -1.77
CA PHE A 43 -23.81 20.16 -1.21
C PHE A 43 -22.31 19.94 -0.92
N GLY A 44 -21.46 20.93 -1.24
CA GLY A 44 -20.01 20.87 -0.98
C GLY A 44 -19.19 20.06 -1.99
N ILE A 45 -19.80 19.56 -3.05
CA ILE A 45 -19.13 18.78 -4.10
C ILE A 45 -18.00 19.54 -4.80
N ASP A 46 -18.16 20.84 -5.05
CA ASP A 46 -17.13 21.67 -5.68
C ASP A 46 -15.89 21.78 -4.81
N ASP A 47 -16.06 21.94 -3.49
CA ASP A 47 -14.95 22.03 -2.55
C ASP A 47 -14.21 20.69 -2.46
N ALA A 48 -14.95 19.57 -2.38
CA ALA A 48 -14.38 18.23 -2.40
C ALA A 48 -13.58 17.96 -3.68
N LEU A 49 -14.09 18.40 -4.82
CA LEU A 49 -13.42 18.22 -6.10
C LEU A 49 -12.16 19.09 -6.23
N ASN A 50 -12.21 20.33 -5.74
CA ASN A 50 -11.05 21.20 -5.69
C ASN A 50 -9.95 20.61 -4.79
N GLN A 51 -10.30 19.99 -3.65
CA GLN A 51 -9.37 19.30 -2.78
C GLN A 51 -8.74 18.07 -3.48
N PHE A 52 -9.53 17.32 -4.24
CA PHE A 52 -9.05 16.19 -5.02
C PHE A 52 -8.12 16.62 -6.18
N GLU A 53 -8.41 17.75 -6.83
CA GLU A 53 -7.52 18.38 -7.81
C GLU A 53 -6.23 18.90 -7.17
N GLN A 54 -6.26 19.39 -5.93
CA GLN A 54 -5.03 19.73 -5.20
C GLN A 54 -4.18 18.49 -4.92
N CYS A 55 -4.81 17.36 -4.55
CA CYS A 55 -4.11 16.08 -4.38
C CYS A 55 -3.36 15.66 -5.66
N THR A 56 -3.92 15.94 -6.84
CA THR A 56 -3.24 15.71 -8.13
C THR A 56 -1.88 16.43 -8.18
N GLN A 57 -1.86 17.72 -7.84
CA GLN A 57 -0.64 18.52 -7.90
C GLN A 57 0.40 18.07 -6.87
N VAL A 58 -0.04 17.67 -5.68
CA VAL A 58 0.84 17.13 -4.64
C VAL A 58 1.46 15.81 -5.10
N LEU A 59 0.68 14.90 -5.69
CA LEU A 59 1.17 13.63 -6.24
C LEU A 59 2.22 13.86 -7.34
N ALA A 60 2.01 14.84 -8.21
CA ALA A 60 3.02 15.23 -9.21
C ALA A 60 4.31 15.74 -8.55
N LEU A 61 4.21 16.54 -7.48
CA LEU A 61 5.35 17.10 -6.77
C LEU A 61 6.21 16.04 -6.05
N ILE A 62 5.60 14.94 -5.60
CA ILE A 62 6.30 13.81 -4.98
C ILE A 62 6.68 12.68 -5.97
N ASP A 63 6.75 13.00 -7.27
CA ASP A 63 7.15 12.08 -8.34
C ASP A 63 6.26 10.81 -8.44
N MET A 64 4.95 11.04 -8.43
CA MET A 64 3.91 10.02 -8.65
C MET A 64 3.04 10.33 -9.88
N PRO A 65 3.62 10.32 -11.10
CA PRO A 65 2.93 10.78 -12.31
C PRO A 65 1.68 9.98 -12.65
N HIS A 66 1.71 8.64 -12.54
CA HIS A 66 0.55 7.80 -12.85
C HIS A 66 -0.61 8.00 -11.86
N LEU A 67 -0.30 8.18 -10.56
CA LEU A 67 -1.32 8.48 -9.55
C LEU A 67 -1.90 9.87 -9.74
N SER A 68 -1.04 10.85 -10.04
CA SER A 68 -1.47 12.20 -10.43
C SER A 68 -2.43 12.13 -11.62
N GLN A 69 -2.08 11.38 -12.67
CA GLN A 69 -2.89 11.27 -13.87
C GLN A 69 -4.26 10.61 -13.60
N ILE A 70 -4.31 9.53 -12.83
CA ILE A 70 -5.58 8.88 -12.44
C ILE A 70 -6.44 9.81 -11.59
N THR A 71 -5.84 10.56 -10.66
CA THR A 71 -6.53 11.55 -9.83
C THR A 71 -7.12 12.66 -10.69
N GLN A 72 -6.32 13.20 -11.63
CA GLN A 72 -6.75 14.22 -12.57
C GLN A 72 -7.92 13.73 -13.44
N TYR A 73 -7.80 12.55 -14.06
CA TYR A 73 -8.84 12.03 -14.93
C TYR A 73 -10.11 11.66 -14.15
N SER A 74 -9.97 11.17 -12.92
CA SER A 74 -11.11 10.97 -12.02
C SER A 74 -11.81 12.31 -11.72
N ALA A 75 -11.07 13.39 -11.46
CA ALA A 75 -11.64 14.71 -11.23
C ALA A 75 -12.35 15.28 -12.48
N GLU A 76 -11.71 15.18 -13.65
CA GLU A 76 -12.29 15.59 -14.93
C GLU A 76 -13.58 14.81 -15.24
N LEU A 77 -13.58 13.49 -14.97
CA LEU A 77 -14.75 12.63 -15.17
C LEU A 77 -15.87 13.01 -14.21
N MET A 78 -15.55 13.35 -12.96
CA MET A 78 -16.54 13.87 -12.02
C MET A 78 -17.17 15.17 -12.53
N ARG A 79 -16.37 16.14 -13.01
CA ARG A 79 -16.90 17.38 -13.62
C ARG A 79 -17.82 17.10 -14.80
N LYS A 80 -17.47 16.12 -15.64
CA LYS A 80 -18.30 15.68 -16.77
C LYS A 80 -19.67 15.15 -16.29
N ILE A 81 -19.69 14.32 -15.26
CA ILE A 81 -20.94 13.79 -14.68
C ILE A 81 -21.77 14.93 -14.05
N MET A 82 -21.13 15.83 -13.30
CA MET A 82 -21.79 16.98 -12.66
C MET A 82 -22.38 17.97 -13.66
N ALA A 83 -21.85 18.07 -14.87
CA ALA A 83 -22.37 18.97 -15.90
C ALA A 83 -23.77 18.54 -16.40
N GLN A 84 -24.13 17.25 -16.24
CA GLN A 84 -25.41 16.68 -16.68
C GLN A 84 -26.00 15.77 -15.60
N PRO A 85 -26.42 16.31 -14.44
CA PRO A 85 -26.87 15.51 -13.30
C PRO A 85 -28.16 14.72 -13.56
N GLU A 86 -28.98 15.17 -14.53
CA GLU A 86 -30.22 14.49 -14.93
C GLU A 86 -30.00 13.32 -15.93
N GLN A 87 -28.79 13.19 -16.51
CA GLN A 87 -28.47 12.20 -17.54
C GLN A 87 -27.16 11.46 -17.25
N ILE A 88 -27.13 10.78 -16.11
CA ILE A 88 -25.93 10.09 -15.65
C ILE A 88 -25.66 8.85 -16.52
N ASN A 89 -24.47 8.82 -17.11
CA ASN A 89 -23.97 7.64 -17.80
C ASN A 89 -23.41 6.64 -16.79
N THR A 90 -24.02 5.46 -16.69
CA THR A 90 -23.57 4.39 -15.78
C THR A 90 -22.12 3.97 -16.01
N GLY A 91 -21.66 3.98 -17.26
CA GLY A 91 -20.27 3.65 -17.59
C GLY A 91 -19.27 4.68 -17.06
N ASP A 92 -19.63 5.96 -17.04
CA ASP A 92 -18.80 7.02 -16.47
C ASP A 92 -18.71 6.88 -14.94
N VAL A 93 -19.83 6.58 -14.29
CA VAL A 93 -19.86 6.31 -12.83
C VAL A 93 -19.00 5.11 -12.48
N VAL A 94 -19.13 3.99 -13.21
CA VAL A 94 -18.31 2.78 -12.98
C VAL A 94 -16.82 3.08 -13.16
N ALA A 95 -16.44 3.79 -14.23
CA ALA A 95 -15.04 4.15 -14.45
C ALA A 95 -14.47 5.04 -13.34
N LEU A 96 -15.28 5.98 -12.82
CA LEU A 96 -14.89 6.85 -11.71
C LEU A 96 -14.74 6.08 -10.38
N SER A 97 -15.70 5.20 -10.05
CA SER A 97 -15.63 4.33 -8.87
C SER A 97 -14.41 3.41 -8.92
N GLU A 98 -14.13 2.79 -10.07
CA GLU A 98 -12.95 1.95 -10.24
C GLU A 98 -11.64 2.76 -10.16
N GLY A 99 -11.63 3.98 -10.73
CA GLY A 99 -10.51 4.92 -10.65
C GLY A 99 -10.12 5.28 -9.22
N THR A 100 -11.10 5.71 -8.45
CA THR A 100 -10.96 6.10 -7.03
C THR A 100 -10.60 4.92 -6.14
N THR A 101 -11.26 3.77 -6.31
CA THR A 101 -10.94 2.54 -5.58
C THR A 101 -9.52 2.06 -5.88
N MET A 102 -9.09 2.03 -7.14
CA MET A 102 -7.73 1.61 -7.49
C MET A 102 -6.69 2.58 -6.94
N LEU A 103 -6.97 3.89 -6.94
CA LEU A 103 -6.09 4.90 -6.36
C LEU A 103 -5.83 4.62 -4.87
N LYS A 104 -6.89 4.40 -4.08
CA LYS A 104 -6.80 4.04 -2.65
C LYS A 104 -5.98 2.76 -2.45
N ARG A 105 -6.35 1.67 -3.15
CA ARG A 105 -5.69 0.35 -3.01
C ARG A 105 -4.23 0.39 -3.40
N TYR A 106 -3.90 1.11 -4.48
CA TYR A 106 -2.54 1.20 -4.96
C TYR A 106 -1.65 2.01 -4.03
N ILE A 107 -2.12 3.16 -3.53
CA ILE A 107 -1.38 3.97 -2.54
C ILE A 107 -1.06 3.12 -1.32
N GLU A 108 -2.04 2.38 -0.81
CA GLU A 108 -1.83 1.50 0.32
C GLU A 108 -0.82 0.38 0.01
N PHE A 109 -0.96 -0.28 -1.14
CA PHE A 109 -0.06 -1.32 -1.59
C PHE A 109 1.40 -0.85 -1.66
N ILE A 110 1.68 0.29 -2.31
CA ILE A 110 3.05 0.79 -2.45
C ILE A 110 3.60 1.31 -1.11
N CYS A 111 2.75 1.83 -0.23
CA CYS A 111 3.16 2.22 1.13
C CYS A 111 3.51 1.01 2.02
N LEU A 112 2.84 -0.12 1.79
CA LEU A 112 3.01 -1.34 2.57
C LEU A 112 4.17 -2.19 2.06
N ARG A 113 4.30 -2.31 0.73
CA ARG A 113 5.30 -3.16 0.09
C ARG A 113 6.59 -2.43 -0.25
N GLU A 114 6.59 -1.10 -0.20
CA GLU A 114 7.75 -0.26 -0.54
C GLU A 114 8.28 -0.58 -1.96
N VAL A 115 7.38 -0.86 -2.92
CA VAL A 115 7.67 -1.14 -4.33
C VAL A 115 6.69 -0.39 -5.23
N LYS A 116 7.19 0.29 -6.28
CA LYS A 116 6.34 0.90 -7.33
C LYS A 116 6.06 -0.13 -8.44
N VAL A 117 4.80 -0.27 -8.84
CA VAL A 117 4.36 -1.20 -9.90
C VAL A 117 3.36 -0.51 -10.84
N PRO A 118 3.78 0.38 -11.75
CA PRO A 118 2.85 1.17 -12.56
C PRO A 118 1.92 0.32 -13.45
N GLN A 119 2.30 -0.92 -13.77
CA GLN A 119 1.53 -1.84 -14.60
C GLN A 119 0.12 -2.10 -14.05
N PHE A 120 -0.04 -2.11 -12.72
CA PHE A 120 -1.36 -2.31 -12.09
C PHE A 120 -2.34 -1.15 -12.32
N LEU A 121 -1.86 0.02 -12.71
CA LEU A 121 -2.67 1.21 -12.92
C LEU A 121 -3.18 1.35 -14.36
N LEU A 122 -2.59 0.61 -15.30
CA LEU A 122 -2.80 0.83 -16.74
C LEU A 122 -4.25 0.57 -17.17
N ASP A 123 -4.84 -0.55 -16.74
CA ASP A 123 -6.22 -0.89 -17.11
C ASP A 123 -7.22 0.15 -16.57
N THR A 124 -7.03 0.59 -15.31
CA THR A 124 -7.84 1.65 -14.71
C THR A 124 -7.68 2.98 -15.45
N LEU A 125 -6.43 3.36 -15.78
CA LEU A 125 -6.16 4.56 -16.56
C LEU A 125 -6.86 4.51 -17.92
N ASN A 126 -6.78 3.38 -18.63
CA ASN A 126 -7.43 3.20 -19.93
C ASN A 126 -8.96 3.29 -19.86
N ARG A 127 -9.58 2.85 -18.75
CA ARG A 127 -11.02 3.00 -18.53
C ARG A 127 -11.43 4.47 -18.36
N LEU A 128 -10.66 5.23 -17.58
CA LEU A 128 -10.86 6.67 -17.43
C LEU A 128 -10.64 7.41 -18.76
N GLU A 129 -9.58 7.08 -19.51
CA GLU A 129 -9.29 7.64 -20.83
C GLU A 129 -10.45 7.40 -21.80
N LYS A 130 -10.98 6.17 -21.82
CA LYS A 130 -12.13 5.81 -22.66
C LYS A 130 -13.39 6.59 -22.27
N ALA A 131 -13.69 6.74 -20.98
CA ALA A 131 -14.84 7.50 -20.49
C ALA A 131 -14.73 9.00 -20.85
N LEU A 132 -13.51 9.54 -20.88
CA LEU A 132 -13.22 10.93 -21.24
C LEU A 132 -13.00 11.15 -22.74
N GLY A 133 -12.94 10.09 -23.56
CA GLY A 133 -12.61 10.19 -24.99
C GLY A 133 -11.15 10.60 -25.26
N LYS A 134 -10.23 10.32 -24.33
CA LYS A 134 -8.79 10.57 -24.47
C LYS A 134 -8.10 9.40 -25.20
N PRO A 135 -6.90 9.62 -25.78
CA PRO A 135 -6.08 8.53 -26.31
C PRO A 135 -5.79 7.50 -25.22
N ILE A 136 -5.86 6.22 -25.60
CA ILE A 136 -5.60 5.10 -24.70
C ILE A 136 -4.08 4.92 -24.56
N THR A 137 -3.59 4.96 -23.32
CA THR A 137 -2.21 4.63 -22.95
C THR A 137 -1.93 3.16 -23.26
N GLN A 138 -0.85 2.87 -24.00
CA GLN A 138 -0.48 1.51 -24.38
C GLN A 138 0.54 0.92 -23.39
N GLU A 139 0.64 -0.40 -23.32
CA GLU A 139 1.57 -1.07 -22.40
C GLU A 139 3.04 -0.75 -22.73
N GLY A 140 3.39 -0.68 -24.01
CA GLY A 140 4.74 -0.36 -24.47
C GLY A 140 5.15 1.09 -24.28
N GLN A 141 4.26 1.98 -23.81
CA GLN A 141 4.53 3.43 -23.76
C GLN A 141 5.76 3.80 -22.92
N SER A 142 6.04 3.06 -21.83
CA SER A 142 7.25 3.28 -21.01
C SER A 142 8.55 2.90 -21.74
N ILE A 143 8.47 2.02 -22.74
CA ILE A 143 9.62 1.52 -23.51
C ILE A 143 9.90 2.40 -24.73
N GLN A 144 8.88 3.09 -25.27
CA GLN A 144 9.02 3.91 -26.48
C GLN A 144 10.23 4.88 -26.45
N PRO A 145 10.49 5.64 -25.37
CA PRO A 145 11.64 6.56 -25.32
C PRO A 145 13.00 5.84 -25.40
N LEU A 146 13.08 4.58 -24.96
CA LEU A 146 14.30 3.77 -25.03
C LEU A 146 14.59 3.35 -26.47
N LEU A 147 13.54 3.15 -27.27
CA LEU A 147 13.63 2.76 -28.68
C LEU A 147 14.03 3.92 -29.59
N ASP A 148 13.77 5.17 -29.18
CA ASP A 148 14.27 6.35 -29.91
C ASP A 148 15.81 6.46 -29.83
N CYS A 149 16.41 5.89 -28.78
CA CYS A 149 17.85 5.97 -28.51
C CYS A 149 18.64 4.78 -29.07
N ILE A 150 17.97 3.69 -29.45
CA ILE A 150 18.58 2.44 -29.87
C ILE A 150 17.94 2.02 -31.19
N THR A 151 18.73 1.71 -32.22
CA THR A 151 18.18 0.94 -33.36
C THR A 151 18.02 -0.49 -32.87
N PRO A 152 16.80 -0.98 -32.59
CA PRO A 152 16.66 -2.32 -32.05
C PRO A 152 17.20 -3.27 -33.11
N ASN A 153 18.21 -4.07 -32.80
CA ASN A 153 18.63 -5.21 -33.62
C ASN A 153 18.93 -6.36 -32.67
N PHE A 154 17.85 -7.00 -32.21
CA PHE A 154 17.91 -8.06 -31.22
C PHE A 154 18.45 -9.34 -31.88
N ASN A 155 19.34 -10.05 -31.19
CA ASN A 155 19.83 -11.35 -31.65
C ASN A 155 18.78 -12.43 -31.32
N LEU A 156 17.75 -12.52 -32.15
CA LEU A 156 16.59 -13.39 -31.94
C LEU A 156 16.75 -14.72 -32.67
N PRO A 157 16.26 -15.84 -32.11
CA PRO A 157 16.27 -17.12 -32.81
C PRO A 157 15.49 -17.03 -34.11
N GLN A 158 16.04 -17.58 -35.18
CA GLN A 158 15.31 -17.70 -36.45
C GLN A 158 14.21 -18.74 -36.32
N ALA A 159 12.99 -18.35 -36.69
CA ALA A 159 11.87 -19.27 -36.74
C ALA A 159 12.05 -20.28 -37.89
N PRO A 160 11.63 -21.54 -37.70
CA PRO A 160 11.66 -22.53 -38.78
C PRO A 160 10.73 -22.13 -39.93
N SER A 161 11.14 -22.44 -41.16
CA SER A 161 10.25 -22.33 -42.32
C SER A 161 9.19 -23.43 -42.26
N LEU A 162 7.91 -23.02 -42.23
CA LEU A 162 6.76 -23.92 -42.21
C LEU A 162 6.07 -23.96 -43.58
N GLU A 163 5.27 -25.00 -43.83
CA GLU A 163 4.50 -25.16 -45.08
C GLU A 163 3.47 -24.04 -45.26
N GLN A 164 3.36 -23.48 -46.47
CA GLN A 164 2.48 -22.36 -46.72
C GLN A 164 0.99 -22.74 -46.57
N SER A 165 0.22 -21.91 -45.86
CA SER A 165 -1.21 -22.13 -45.65
C SER A 165 -2.01 -20.84 -45.70
N GLN A 166 -3.10 -20.85 -46.47
CA GLN A 166 -4.03 -19.72 -46.56
C GLN A 166 -4.89 -19.51 -45.30
N TYR A 167 -4.92 -20.50 -44.39
CA TYR A 167 -5.80 -20.48 -43.21
C TYR A 167 -5.15 -19.88 -41.96
N ILE A 168 -3.89 -19.43 -42.03
CA ILE A 168 -3.14 -18.94 -40.87
C ILE A 168 -3.80 -17.73 -40.21
N HIS A 169 -4.24 -16.75 -41.00
CA HIS A 169 -4.93 -15.58 -40.44
C HIS A 169 -6.27 -15.96 -39.81
N GLN A 170 -6.99 -16.91 -40.43
CA GLN A 170 -8.25 -17.41 -39.88
C GLN A 170 -8.04 -18.18 -38.58
N LEU A 171 -6.98 -18.98 -38.48
CA LEU A 171 -6.61 -19.69 -37.25
C LEU A 171 -6.35 -18.70 -36.12
N TYR A 172 -5.55 -17.64 -36.37
CA TYR A 172 -5.29 -16.60 -35.37
C TYR A 172 -6.58 -15.94 -34.88
N LYS A 173 -7.47 -15.56 -35.80
CA LYS A 173 -8.77 -14.95 -35.46
C LYS A 173 -9.64 -15.85 -34.60
N LEU A 174 -9.69 -17.15 -34.91
CA LEU A 174 -10.48 -18.12 -34.16
C LEU A 174 -9.95 -18.29 -32.73
N CYS A 175 -8.63 -18.46 -32.58
CA CYS A 175 -8.00 -18.59 -31.27
C CYS A 175 -8.12 -17.29 -30.45
N LEU A 176 -7.85 -16.13 -31.07
CA LEU A 176 -7.95 -14.83 -30.41
C LEU A 176 -9.38 -14.54 -29.94
N ASN A 177 -10.41 -14.90 -30.72
CA ASN A 177 -11.80 -14.72 -30.32
C ASN A 177 -12.13 -15.50 -29.05
N LYS A 178 -11.63 -16.74 -28.94
CA LYS A 178 -11.81 -17.54 -27.72
C LYS A 178 -11.07 -16.95 -26.54
N LEU A 179 -9.84 -16.46 -26.74
CA LEU A 179 -9.07 -15.77 -25.70
C LEU A 179 -9.77 -14.51 -25.19
N ILE A 180 -10.30 -13.67 -26.08
CA ILE A 180 -11.08 -12.47 -25.70
C ILE A 180 -12.33 -12.84 -24.90
N LYS A 181 -12.94 -13.98 -25.20
CA LYS A 181 -14.12 -14.51 -24.50
C LYS A 181 -13.79 -15.29 -23.23
N GLN A 182 -12.51 -15.43 -22.87
CA GLN A 182 -12.06 -16.26 -21.74
C GLN A 182 -12.57 -17.70 -21.83
N ALA A 183 -12.60 -18.25 -23.05
CA ALA A 183 -13.10 -19.58 -23.39
C ALA A 183 -12.07 -20.37 -24.22
N GLU A 184 -10.79 -19.99 -24.12
CA GLU A 184 -9.67 -20.65 -24.76
C GLU A 184 -9.40 -22.03 -24.16
N SER A 185 -8.97 -22.95 -25.04
CA SER A 185 -8.39 -24.22 -24.66
C SER A 185 -6.87 -24.20 -24.86
N PRO A 186 -6.10 -25.15 -24.29
CA PRO A 186 -4.66 -25.25 -24.54
C PRO A 186 -4.31 -25.34 -26.03
N LEU A 187 -5.18 -25.95 -26.86
CA LEU A 187 -5.01 -26.01 -28.31
C LEU A 187 -5.13 -24.63 -28.98
N ASP A 188 -5.97 -23.75 -28.44
CA ASP A 188 -6.14 -22.40 -28.98
C ASP A 188 -4.89 -21.56 -28.73
N LEU A 189 -4.28 -21.69 -27.54
CA LEU A 189 -3.01 -21.07 -27.19
C LEU A 189 -1.86 -21.60 -28.07
N GLN A 190 -1.80 -22.91 -28.29
CA GLN A 190 -0.87 -23.51 -29.25
C GLN A 190 -1.09 -23.01 -30.68
N GLY A 191 -2.36 -22.77 -31.07
CA GLY A 191 -2.69 -22.15 -32.35
C GLY A 191 -2.10 -20.74 -32.48
N ILE A 192 -2.17 -19.92 -31.43
CA ILE A 192 -1.56 -18.58 -31.40
C ILE A 192 -0.02 -18.68 -31.53
N LYS A 193 0.61 -19.59 -30.76
CA LYS A 193 2.06 -19.87 -30.85
C LYS A 193 2.47 -20.24 -32.27
N LEU A 194 1.74 -21.17 -32.89
CA LEU A 194 2.00 -21.67 -34.23
C LEU A 194 1.94 -20.54 -35.27
N VAL A 195 0.92 -19.69 -35.20
CA VAL A 195 0.80 -18.54 -36.10
C VAL A 195 1.98 -17.58 -35.90
N ALA A 196 2.37 -17.28 -34.66
CA ALA A 196 3.47 -16.37 -34.38
C ALA A 196 4.80 -16.86 -35.02
N VAL A 197 5.12 -18.15 -34.84
CA VAL A 197 6.28 -18.81 -35.46
C VAL A 197 6.19 -18.79 -36.98
N TYR A 198 5.01 -19.08 -37.53
CA TYR A 198 4.76 -19.07 -38.97
C TYR A 198 5.01 -17.69 -39.59
N MET A 199 4.52 -16.63 -38.95
CA MET A 199 4.72 -15.26 -39.43
C MET A 199 6.19 -14.84 -39.37
N ALA A 200 6.92 -15.24 -38.32
CA ALA A 200 8.36 -15.00 -38.21
C ALA A 200 9.14 -15.71 -39.33
N GLY A 201 8.77 -16.93 -39.69
CA GLY A 201 9.37 -17.66 -40.81
C GLY A 201 9.09 -17.01 -42.17
N LEU A 202 7.86 -16.54 -42.41
CA LEU A 202 7.50 -15.82 -43.64
C LEU A 202 8.20 -14.46 -43.78
N ALA A 203 8.53 -13.83 -42.65
CA ALA A 203 9.19 -12.54 -42.62
C ALA A 203 10.71 -12.61 -42.73
N ALA A 204 11.29 -13.80 -42.90
CA ALA A 204 12.73 -13.96 -43.09
C ALA A 204 13.22 -13.13 -44.28
N ASP A 205 14.30 -12.38 -44.08
CA ASP A 205 14.92 -11.47 -45.06
C ASP A 205 14.02 -10.30 -45.53
N LEU A 206 12.91 -10.03 -44.83
CA LEU A 206 12.03 -8.89 -45.08
C LEU A 206 12.27 -7.75 -44.07
N PRO A 207 11.91 -6.49 -44.40
CA PRO A 207 12.11 -5.35 -43.49
C PRO A 207 11.42 -5.52 -42.13
N SER A 208 10.31 -6.25 -42.08
CA SER A 208 9.55 -6.52 -40.85
C SER A 208 10.02 -7.75 -40.07
N GLN A 209 11.13 -8.39 -40.46
CA GLN A 209 11.62 -9.63 -39.86
C GLN A 209 11.65 -9.56 -38.33
N GLN A 210 12.24 -8.49 -37.80
CA GLN A 210 12.46 -8.36 -36.36
C GLN A 210 11.16 -8.22 -35.57
N TYR A 211 10.18 -7.48 -36.08
CA TYR A 211 8.86 -7.38 -35.46
C TYR A 211 8.21 -8.77 -35.34
N TRP A 212 8.23 -9.57 -36.42
CA TRP A 212 7.63 -10.90 -36.39
C TRP A 212 8.42 -11.89 -35.53
N GLN A 213 9.74 -11.77 -35.46
CA GLN A 213 10.56 -12.54 -34.52
C GLN A 213 10.21 -12.20 -33.06
N LEU A 214 10.04 -10.91 -32.73
CA LEU A 214 9.57 -10.49 -31.41
C LEU A 214 8.17 -11.03 -31.11
N VAL A 215 7.25 -11.01 -32.09
CA VAL A 215 5.92 -11.64 -31.95
C VAL A 215 6.05 -13.13 -31.65
N SER A 216 6.95 -13.85 -32.33
CA SER A 216 7.21 -15.26 -32.06
C SER A 216 7.80 -15.51 -30.67
N VAL A 217 8.72 -14.66 -30.21
CA VAL A 217 9.32 -14.77 -28.87
C VAL A 217 8.28 -14.44 -27.79
N GLY A 218 7.63 -13.28 -27.90
CA GLY A 218 6.63 -12.80 -26.96
C GLY A 218 5.47 -13.80 -26.78
N LEU A 219 5.01 -14.44 -27.86
CA LEU A 219 3.91 -15.40 -27.78
C LEU A 219 4.37 -16.84 -27.50
N GLY A 220 5.68 -17.11 -27.46
CA GLY A 220 6.23 -18.46 -27.25
C GLY A 220 5.78 -19.11 -25.94
N HIS A 221 5.63 -18.30 -24.88
CA HIS A 221 5.15 -18.71 -23.55
C HIS A 221 3.78 -18.10 -23.20
N ILE A 222 2.88 -17.94 -24.18
CA ILE A 222 1.54 -17.35 -23.93
C ILE A 222 0.71 -18.04 -22.83
N GLU A 223 1.01 -19.29 -22.50
CA GLU A 223 0.37 -20.03 -21.40
C GLU A 223 0.71 -19.46 -20.02
N ASP A 224 1.87 -18.84 -19.88
CA ASP A 224 2.40 -18.28 -18.63
C ASP A 224 2.22 -16.74 -18.56
N LEU A 225 1.73 -16.12 -19.65
CA LEU A 225 1.54 -14.68 -19.71
C LEU A 225 0.35 -14.20 -18.88
N LEU A 226 0.54 -13.10 -18.18
CA LEU A 226 -0.56 -12.38 -17.54
C LEU A 226 -1.36 -11.61 -18.61
N ILE A 227 -2.58 -12.05 -18.91
CA ILE A 227 -3.41 -11.44 -19.97
C ILE A 227 -4.26 -10.28 -19.40
N THR A 228 -3.77 -9.05 -19.55
CA THR A 228 -4.49 -7.81 -19.21
C THR A 228 -5.33 -7.27 -20.37
N GLU A 229 -6.20 -6.29 -20.12
CA GLU A 229 -6.93 -5.64 -21.21
C GLU A 229 -5.99 -4.90 -22.18
N ALA A 230 -4.94 -4.25 -21.65
CA ALA A 230 -3.91 -3.63 -22.48
C ALA A 230 -3.22 -4.64 -23.42
N ARG A 231 -2.84 -5.83 -22.91
CA ARG A 231 -2.25 -6.88 -23.73
C ARG A 231 -3.21 -7.47 -24.74
N LEU A 232 -4.48 -7.63 -24.40
CA LEU A 232 -5.51 -8.05 -25.36
C LEU A 232 -5.60 -7.06 -26.54
N ARG A 233 -5.44 -5.74 -26.30
CA ARG A 233 -5.35 -4.75 -27.38
C ARG A 233 -4.11 -4.97 -28.25
N THR A 234 -2.95 -5.28 -27.66
CA THR A 234 -1.75 -5.67 -28.41
C THR A 234 -2.00 -6.90 -29.29
N LEU A 235 -2.64 -7.95 -28.77
CA LEU A 235 -2.96 -9.15 -29.55
C LEU A 235 -3.96 -8.86 -30.69
N ILE A 236 -4.94 -7.99 -30.47
CA ILE A 236 -5.85 -7.52 -31.53
C ILE A 236 -5.05 -6.72 -32.58
N LYS A 237 -4.08 -5.92 -32.16
CA LYS A 237 -3.24 -5.16 -33.09
C LYS A 237 -2.35 -6.08 -33.93
N ILE A 238 -1.82 -7.16 -33.35
CA ILE A 238 -1.11 -8.21 -34.07
C ILE A 238 -2.02 -8.84 -35.14
N GLU A 239 -3.30 -9.12 -34.86
CA GLU A 239 -4.24 -9.60 -35.87
C GLU A 239 -4.33 -8.66 -37.08
N THR A 240 -4.44 -7.35 -36.82
CA THR A 240 -4.50 -6.34 -37.88
C THR A 240 -3.20 -6.31 -38.68
N ASN A 241 -2.06 -6.39 -38.00
CA ASN A 241 -0.73 -6.40 -38.62
C ASN A 241 -0.50 -7.67 -39.45
N ILE A 242 -1.05 -8.83 -39.04
CA ILE A 242 -1.03 -10.08 -39.84
C ILE A 242 -1.74 -9.83 -41.17
N GLY A 243 -2.94 -9.22 -41.13
CA GLY A 243 -3.69 -8.91 -42.35
C GLY A 243 -2.95 -7.98 -43.30
N GLN A 244 -2.31 -6.94 -42.77
CA GLN A 244 -1.53 -5.98 -43.57
C GLN A 244 -0.27 -6.63 -44.18
N PHE A 245 0.47 -7.42 -43.39
CA PHE A 245 1.65 -8.12 -43.86
C PHE A 245 1.32 -9.15 -44.94
N LEU A 246 0.29 -9.98 -44.74
CA LEU A 246 -0.09 -10.99 -45.75
C LEU A 246 -0.57 -10.36 -47.07
N ALA A 247 -1.12 -9.14 -47.03
CA ALA A 247 -1.50 -8.42 -48.23
C ALA A 247 -0.30 -7.85 -49.00
N GLN A 248 0.73 -7.34 -48.30
CA GLN A 248 1.92 -6.74 -48.90
C GLN A 248 3.20 -7.02 -48.08
N PRO A 249 3.79 -8.23 -48.15
CA PRO A 249 4.89 -8.63 -47.27
C PRO A 249 6.14 -7.76 -47.37
N THR A 250 6.50 -7.31 -48.57
CA THR A 250 7.72 -6.52 -48.82
C THR A 250 7.59 -5.04 -48.46
N ALA A 251 6.35 -4.52 -48.37
CA ALA A 251 6.08 -3.12 -48.07
C ALA A 251 5.67 -2.90 -46.60
N PHE A 252 5.30 -3.97 -45.88
CA PHE A 252 4.89 -3.88 -44.49
C PHE A 252 6.04 -3.45 -43.58
N GLN A 253 5.77 -2.46 -42.73
CA GLN A 253 6.65 -2.01 -41.65
C GLN A 253 5.80 -1.83 -40.39
N SER A 254 6.26 -2.39 -39.28
CA SER A 254 5.65 -2.14 -37.97
C SER A 254 5.94 -0.71 -37.54
N ASN A 255 4.96 -0.05 -36.94
CA ASN A 255 5.21 1.24 -36.29
C ASN A 255 5.95 1.03 -34.95
N LEU A 256 6.53 2.10 -34.40
CA LEU A 256 7.30 2.03 -33.15
C LEU A 256 6.44 1.65 -31.94
N VAL A 257 5.15 2.05 -31.93
CA VAL A 257 4.20 1.73 -30.85
C VAL A 257 3.94 0.22 -30.79
N ASP A 258 3.61 -0.40 -31.93
CA ASP A 258 3.38 -1.84 -32.05
C ASP A 258 4.64 -2.64 -31.67
N LEU A 259 5.83 -2.11 -31.99
CA LEU A 259 7.10 -2.71 -31.60
C LEU A 259 7.33 -2.60 -30.08
N ALA A 260 7.01 -1.46 -29.48
CA ALA A 260 7.11 -1.27 -28.04
C ALA A 260 6.12 -2.17 -27.26
N ASP A 261 4.90 -2.33 -27.78
CA ASP A 261 3.86 -3.16 -27.16
C ASP A 261 4.19 -4.66 -27.22
N ILE A 262 4.84 -5.14 -28.29
CA ILE A 262 5.32 -6.53 -28.29
C ILE A 262 6.56 -6.69 -27.41
N LEU A 263 7.42 -5.67 -27.35
CA LEU A 263 8.59 -5.70 -26.47
C LEU A 263 8.20 -5.74 -24.99
N SER A 264 7.14 -5.04 -24.56
CA SER A 264 6.65 -5.13 -23.18
C SER A 264 6.29 -6.57 -22.79
N ILE A 265 5.69 -7.32 -23.72
CA ILE A 265 5.36 -8.75 -23.53
C ILE A 265 6.62 -9.62 -23.51
N CYS A 266 7.63 -9.32 -24.35
CA CYS A 266 8.89 -10.06 -24.32
C CYS A 266 9.59 -9.85 -22.98
N ILE A 267 9.83 -8.61 -22.58
CA ILE A 267 10.62 -8.32 -21.38
C ILE A 267 9.92 -8.64 -20.05
N SER A 268 8.64 -8.99 -20.05
CA SER A 268 7.92 -9.43 -18.85
C SER A 268 8.11 -10.92 -18.53
N GLN A 269 8.77 -11.68 -19.41
CA GLN A 269 8.96 -13.12 -19.24
C GLN A 269 10.24 -13.45 -18.45
N GLU A 270 10.28 -14.66 -17.87
CA GLU A 270 11.40 -15.18 -17.06
C GLU A 270 12.22 -16.23 -17.81
N ASP A 271 12.69 -15.87 -19.00
CA ASP A 271 13.58 -16.69 -19.82
C ASP A 271 14.87 -15.94 -20.23
N ASP A 272 15.86 -16.70 -20.68
CA ASP A 272 17.18 -16.19 -21.05
C ASP A 272 17.14 -15.14 -22.19
N LEU A 273 16.22 -15.29 -23.16
CA LEU A 273 16.07 -14.34 -24.26
C LEU A 273 15.49 -13.03 -23.76
N SER A 274 14.48 -13.09 -22.90
CA SER A 274 13.86 -11.91 -22.29
C SER A 274 14.84 -11.16 -21.39
N GLN A 275 15.70 -11.88 -20.66
CA GLN A 275 16.83 -11.28 -19.95
C GLN A 275 17.79 -10.58 -20.91
N HIS A 276 18.17 -11.23 -22.01
CA HIS A 276 19.05 -10.63 -23.01
C HIS A 276 18.46 -9.36 -23.65
N ILE A 277 17.15 -9.35 -23.93
CA ILE A 277 16.45 -8.15 -24.45
C ILE A 277 16.47 -7.03 -23.41
N ARG A 278 16.23 -7.32 -22.12
CA ARG A 278 16.33 -6.34 -21.03
C ARG A 278 17.73 -5.72 -20.95
N GLU A 279 18.77 -6.55 -21.01
CA GLU A 279 20.17 -6.09 -21.00
C GLU A 279 20.47 -5.17 -22.20
N GLN A 280 20.00 -5.51 -23.41
CA GLN A 280 20.20 -4.68 -24.60
C GLN A 280 19.48 -3.32 -24.52
N LEU A 281 18.30 -3.28 -23.91
CA LEU A 281 17.53 -2.06 -23.71
C LEU A 281 17.99 -1.24 -22.49
N ASN A 282 19.00 -1.72 -21.76
CA ASN A 282 19.43 -1.16 -20.47
C ASN A 282 18.28 -1.05 -19.46
N ILE A 283 17.34 -1.99 -19.51
CA ILE A 283 16.23 -2.08 -18.58
C ILE A 283 16.76 -2.78 -17.33
N GLY A 284 16.84 -2.03 -16.23
CA GLY A 284 17.20 -2.58 -14.93
C GLY A 284 16.07 -3.41 -14.31
N ASP A 285 16.24 -3.77 -13.05
CA ASP A 285 15.26 -4.56 -12.28
C ASP A 285 13.94 -3.81 -12.00
N GLU A 286 13.75 -2.59 -12.52
CA GLU A 286 12.54 -1.78 -12.34
C GLU A 286 11.29 -2.39 -13.00
N LEU A 287 11.50 -3.22 -14.03
CA LEU A 287 10.42 -3.91 -14.74
C LEU A 287 10.22 -5.31 -14.17
N LEU A 288 9.08 -5.50 -13.52
CA LEU A 288 8.69 -6.77 -12.94
C LEU A 288 8.25 -7.77 -14.01
N SER A 289 8.59 -9.04 -13.78
CA SER A 289 8.10 -10.16 -14.57
C SER A 289 6.61 -10.45 -14.30
N ASP A 290 5.96 -11.17 -15.20
CA ASP A 290 4.57 -11.58 -15.03
C ASP A 290 4.34 -12.44 -13.78
N THR A 291 5.30 -13.30 -13.44
CA THR A 291 5.23 -14.13 -12.23
C THR A 291 5.31 -13.26 -10.97
N GLN A 292 6.20 -12.25 -10.95
CA GLN A 292 6.31 -11.27 -9.87
C GLN A 292 5.04 -10.42 -9.75
N LEU A 293 4.49 -9.94 -10.88
CA LEU A 293 3.22 -9.21 -10.92
C LEU A 293 2.08 -10.07 -10.37
N GLN A 294 2.02 -11.36 -10.73
CA GLN A 294 0.99 -12.26 -10.22
C GLN A 294 1.08 -12.45 -8.71
N VAL A 295 2.28 -12.58 -8.16
CA VAL A 295 2.49 -12.66 -6.70
C VAL A 295 2.04 -11.37 -6.01
N LEU A 296 2.45 -10.20 -6.53
CA LEU A 296 2.13 -8.91 -5.94
C LEU A 296 0.65 -8.53 -6.08
N SER A 297 -0.02 -8.97 -7.15
CA SER A 297 -1.44 -8.69 -7.36
C SER A 297 -2.34 -9.21 -6.24
N ARG A 298 -1.94 -10.32 -5.58
CA ARG A 298 -2.64 -10.85 -4.41
C ARG A 298 -2.66 -9.87 -3.23
N HIS A 299 -1.65 -9.02 -3.13
CA HIS A 299 -1.59 -7.98 -2.10
C HIS A 299 -2.39 -6.74 -2.50
N LEU A 300 -2.35 -6.34 -3.77
CA LEU A 300 -3.15 -5.22 -4.27
C LEU A 300 -4.65 -5.47 -4.15
N TYR A 301 -5.09 -6.68 -4.52
CA TYR A 301 -6.50 -7.09 -4.49
C TYR A 301 -6.92 -7.75 -3.17
N GLY A 302 -6.02 -7.79 -2.19
CA GLY A 302 -6.31 -8.26 -0.84
C GLY A 302 -7.21 -7.29 -0.05
N PRO A 303 -7.53 -7.62 1.21
CA PRO A 303 -8.23 -6.72 2.12
C PRO A 303 -7.37 -5.49 2.41
N ASP A 304 -8.01 -4.33 2.57
CA ASP A 304 -7.34 -3.11 3.01
C ASP A 304 -7.10 -3.11 4.53
N TYR A 305 -6.28 -2.16 4.98
CA TYR A 305 -5.94 -1.96 6.39
C TYR A 305 -7.19 -1.75 7.23
N GLU A 306 -8.15 -0.96 6.75
CA GLU A 306 -9.37 -0.65 7.50
C GLU A 306 -10.21 -1.92 7.75
N THR A 307 -10.32 -2.79 6.75
CA THR A 307 -10.96 -4.10 6.87
C THR A 307 -10.24 -4.98 7.90
N ILE A 308 -8.92 -5.11 7.78
CA ILE A 308 -8.12 -5.93 8.71
C ILE A 308 -8.18 -5.36 10.13
N HIS A 309 -8.09 -4.04 10.29
CA HIS A 309 -8.18 -3.35 11.56
C HIS A 309 -9.53 -3.59 12.24
N THR A 310 -10.62 -3.45 11.49
CA THR A 310 -11.98 -3.67 12.01
C THR A 310 -12.18 -5.11 12.45
N ILE A 311 -11.73 -6.07 11.63
CA ILE A 311 -11.80 -7.49 11.98
C ILE A 311 -10.93 -7.77 13.22
N SER A 312 -9.71 -7.24 13.27
CA SER A 312 -8.78 -7.37 14.41
C SER A 312 -9.42 -6.86 15.70
N GLN A 313 -10.03 -5.68 15.69
CA GLN A 313 -10.71 -5.10 16.83
C GLN A 313 -11.88 -5.96 17.30
N LEU A 314 -12.76 -6.40 16.39
CA LEU A 314 -13.91 -7.24 16.72
C LEU A 314 -13.46 -8.57 17.36
N MET A 315 -12.46 -9.22 16.77
CA MET A 315 -11.93 -10.47 17.27
C MET A 315 -11.24 -10.31 18.64
N THR A 316 -10.47 -9.25 18.81
CA THR A 316 -9.78 -8.94 20.08
C THR A 316 -10.79 -8.64 21.19
N ASN A 317 -11.85 -7.89 20.89
CA ASN A 317 -12.93 -7.62 21.83
C ASN A 317 -13.68 -8.90 22.23
N GLU A 318 -14.04 -9.74 21.27
CA GLU A 318 -14.71 -11.02 21.54
C GLU A 318 -13.82 -11.95 22.39
N MET A 319 -12.54 -12.08 22.04
CA MET A 319 -11.57 -12.86 22.83
C MET A 319 -11.39 -12.31 24.25
N ALA A 320 -11.38 -10.98 24.42
CA ALA A 320 -11.30 -10.35 25.75
C ALA A 320 -12.56 -10.63 26.59
N GLN A 321 -13.74 -10.63 25.98
CA GLN A 321 -14.99 -11.01 26.66
C GLN A 321 -14.95 -12.47 27.11
N ILE A 322 -14.61 -13.41 26.22
CA ILE A 322 -14.46 -14.83 26.54
C ILE A 322 -13.46 -15.02 27.69
N ARG A 323 -12.30 -14.36 27.60
CA ARG A 323 -11.26 -14.40 28.63
C ARG A 323 -11.79 -13.97 29.99
N ASN A 324 -12.44 -12.81 30.05
CA ASN A 324 -12.98 -12.27 31.29
C ASN A 324 -14.10 -13.19 31.85
N GLU A 325 -14.96 -13.75 31.01
CA GLU A 325 -15.99 -14.68 31.43
C GLU A 325 -15.41 -15.93 32.10
N ILE A 326 -14.36 -16.51 31.51
CA ILE A 326 -13.63 -17.66 32.08
C ILE A 326 -12.97 -17.25 33.40
N GLU A 327 -12.23 -16.14 33.42
CA GLU A 327 -11.49 -15.67 34.60
C GLU A 327 -12.41 -15.50 35.81
N TYR A 328 -13.55 -14.82 35.65
CA TYR A 328 -14.48 -14.56 36.75
C TYR A 328 -15.38 -15.73 37.12
N ASN A 329 -15.74 -16.61 36.16
CA ASN A 329 -16.81 -17.59 36.38
C ASN A 329 -16.37 -19.06 36.28
N HIS A 330 -15.10 -19.38 36.00
CA HIS A 330 -14.65 -20.77 35.74
C HIS A 330 -15.11 -21.80 36.79
N GLN A 331 -15.18 -21.44 38.07
CA GLN A 331 -15.58 -22.37 39.14
C GLN A 331 -17.08 -22.68 39.19
N ASN A 332 -17.93 -21.76 38.72
CA ASN A 332 -19.40 -21.83 38.85
C ASN A 332 -20.13 -21.64 37.51
N MET A 333 -19.44 -21.92 36.39
CA MET A 333 -20.00 -21.73 35.05
C MET A 333 -21.15 -22.72 34.81
N SER A 334 -22.29 -22.24 34.31
CA SER A 334 -23.40 -23.12 33.91
C SER A 334 -23.04 -23.90 32.64
N ALA A 335 -23.75 -25.01 32.41
CA ALA A 335 -23.59 -25.81 31.18
C ALA A 335 -23.96 -25.00 29.92
N GLU A 336 -25.02 -24.19 30.00
CA GLU A 336 -25.46 -23.29 28.92
C GLU A 336 -24.37 -22.27 28.55
N LYS A 337 -23.77 -21.61 29.55
CA LYS A 337 -22.67 -20.66 29.31
C LYS A 337 -21.41 -21.33 28.77
N THR A 338 -21.11 -22.54 29.25
CA THR A 338 -19.98 -23.32 28.71
C THR A 338 -20.18 -23.66 27.23
N GLN A 339 -21.42 -23.98 26.84
CA GLN A 339 -21.78 -24.21 25.45
C GLN A 339 -21.68 -22.92 24.62
N GLU A 340 -22.15 -21.78 25.15
CA GLU A 340 -22.01 -20.48 24.50
C GLU A 340 -20.53 -20.14 24.23
N LEU A 341 -19.66 -20.30 25.21
CA LEU A 341 -18.21 -20.10 25.07
C LEU A 341 -17.60 -21.02 24.01
N GLN A 342 -18.04 -22.30 23.98
CA GLN A 342 -17.60 -23.23 22.95
C GLN A 342 -17.98 -22.75 21.55
N GLU A 343 -19.21 -22.28 21.36
CA GLU A 343 -19.69 -21.78 20.07
C GLU A 343 -18.91 -20.52 19.65
N LYS A 344 -18.68 -19.57 20.57
CA LYS A 344 -17.86 -18.39 20.33
C LYS A 344 -16.42 -18.74 19.90
N LEU A 345 -15.76 -19.68 20.57
CA LEU A 345 -14.42 -20.13 20.19
C LEU A 345 -14.39 -20.81 18.80
N LYS A 346 -15.42 -21.58 18.45
CA LYS A 346 -15.55 -22.18 17.11
C LYS A 346 -15.78 -21.12 16.03
N GLN A 347 -16.59 -20.11 16.31
CA GLN A 347 -16.81 -18.98 15.39
C GLN A 347 -15.50 -18.22 15.16
N LEU A 348 -14.76 -17.89 16.24
CA LEU A 348 -13.45 -17.27 16.14
C LEU A 348 -12.50 -18.11 15.28
N SER A 349 -12.37 -19.42 15.56
CA SER A 349 -11.55 -20.35 14.76
C SER A 349 -11.85 -20.29 13.26
N ASN A 350 -13.13 -20.20 12.88
CA ASN A 350 -13.52 -20.06 11.47
C ASN A 350 -13.03 -18.75 10.86
N VAL A 351 -13.12 -17.64 11.59
CA VAL A 351 -12.58 -16.35 11.15
C VAL A 351 -11.05 -16.41 11.01
N PHE A 352 -10.35 -17.00 11.98
CA PHE A 352 -8.89 -17.21 11.89
C PHE A 352 -8.51 -18.01 10.62
N LYS A 353 -9.29 -19.03 10.22
CA LYS A 353 -9.06 -19.77 8.96
C LYS A 353 -9.23 -18.88 7.73
N VAL A 354 -10.26 -18.04 7.69
CA VAL A 354 -10.49 -17.09 6.58
C VAL A 354 -9.31 -16.11 6.45
N LEU A 355 -8.72 -15.70 7.56
CA LEU A 355 -7.53 -14.83 7.59
C LEU A 355 -6.20 -15.57 7.35
N ASN A 356 -6.24 -16.87 7.02
CA ASN A 356 -5.07 -17.74 6.86
C ASN A 356 -4.20 -17.92 8.13
N LEU A 357 -4.77 -17.68 9.32
CA LEU A 357 -4.12 -17.90 10.61
C LEU A 357 -4.41 -19.32 11.14
N ASN A 358 -3.92 -20.32 10.39
CA ASN A 358 -4.30 -21.72 10.58
C ASN A 358 -3.88 -22.31 11.94
N GLU A 359 -2.73 -21.92 12.48
CA GLU A 359 -2.24 -22.42 13.77
C GLU A 359 -3.15 -21.98 14.92
N ALA A 360 -3.43 -20.68 15.03
CA ALA A 360 -4.37 -20.13 16.01
C ALA A 360 -5.79 -20.72 15.86
N ALA A 361 -6.27 -20.90 14.62
CA ALA A 361 -7.56 -21.56 14.39
C ALA A 361 -7.60 -23.00 14.94
N ASN A 362 -6.55 -23.78 14.71
CA ASN A 362 -6.47 -25.14 15.20
C ASN A 362 -6.42 -25.18 16.73
N GLU A 363 -5.65 -24.30 17.36
CA GLU A 363 -5.60 -24.20 18.83
C GLU A 363 -6.97 -23.85 19.42
N LEU A 364 -7.64 -22.82 18.91
CA LEU A 364 -8.99 -22.44 19.39
C LEU A 364 -10.00 -23.57 19.21
N THR A 365 -9.91 -24.32 18.11
CA THR A 365 -10.77 -25.49 17.88
C THR A 365 -10.53 -26.58 18.94
N GLN A 366 -9.27 -26.90 19.22
CA GLN A 366 -8.92 -27.89 20.26
C GLN A 366 -9.41 -27.46 21.65
N GLN A 367 -9.28 -26.17 21.98
CA GLN A 367 -9.76 -25.65 23.27
C GLN A 367 -11.29 -25.68 23.35
N ALA A 368 -11.99 -25.35 22.27
CA ALA A 368 -13.44 -25.48 22.20
C ALA A 368 -13.91 -26.94 22.38
N GLU A 369 -13.17 -27.92 21.85
CA GLU A 369 -13.44 -29.33 22.07
C GLU A 369 -13.17 -29.75 23.53
N LYS A 370 -12.09 -29.28 24.15
CA LYS A 370 -11.80 -29.55 25.56
C LYS A 370 -12.87 -29.01 26.51
N LEU A 371 -13.49 -27.86 26.20
CA LEU A 371 -14.62 -27.32 26.97
C LEU A 371 -15.86 -28.24 26.97
N SER A 372 -15.98 -29.19 26.03
CA SER A 372 -17.05 -30.19 26.05
C SER A 372 -16.85 -31.31 27.08
N GLN A 373 -15.63 -31.43 27.62
CA GLN A 373 -15.31 -32.44 28.63
C GLN A 373 -15.72 -31.98 30.03
N PRO A 374 -16.22 -32.87 30.88
CA PRO A 374 -16.56 -32.53 32.26
C PRO A 374 -15.31 -32.13 33.05
N ASN A 375 -15.44 -31.14 33.93
CA ASN A 375 -14.40 -30.62 34.84
C ASN A 375 -13.24 -29.83 34.20
N THR A 376 -13.25 -29.55 32.89
CA THR A 376 -12.20 -28.75 32.22
C THR A 376 -12.04 -27.35 32.82
N LEU A 377 -13.14 -26.68 33.18
CA LEU A 377 -13.12 -25.35 33.79
C LEU A 377 -12.77 -25.35 35.29
N THR A 378 -12.79 -26.52 35.94
CA THR A 378 -12.40 -26.67 37.35
C THR A 378 -10.94 -27.10 37.53
N ASP A 379 -10.30 -27.62 36.47
CA ASP A 379 -8.87 -27.91 36.48
C ASP A 379 -8.07 -26.64 36.14
N ALA A 380 -7.28 -26.18 37.11
CA ALA A 380 -6.45 -24.99 36.97
C ALA A 380 -5.47 -25.08 35.78
N THR A 381 -4.98 -26.28 35.46
CA THR A 381 -4.05 -26.48 34.34
C THR A 381 -4.76 -26.27 33.01
N SER A 382 -5.95 -26.84 32.86
CA SER A 382 -6.79 -26.70 31.67
C SER A 382 -7.27 -25.26 31.46
N VAL A 383 -7.69 -24.57 32.52
CA VAL A 383 -8.02 -23.13 32.45
C VAL A 383 -6.82 -22.30 32.03
N GLN A 384 -5.64 -22.55 32.58
CA GLN A 384 -4.42 -21.83 32.19
C GLN A 384 -4.06 -22.08 30.72
N GLN A 385 -4.20 -23.32 30.22
CA GLN A 385 -3.96 -23.64 28.81
C GLN A 385 -4.94 -22.90 27.89
N LEU A 386 -6.23 -22.86 28.25
CA LEU A 386 -7.25 -22.13 27.50
C LEU A 386 -6.93 -20.62 27.44
N MET A 387 -6.57 -20.03 28.58
CA MET A 387 -6.18 -18.61 28.66
C MET A 387 -4.94 -18.32 27.82
N ASN A 388 -3.94 -19.21 27.85
CA ASN A 388 -2.74 -19.07 27.02
C ASN A 388 -3.06 -19.15 25.52
N SER A 389 -3.92 -20.07 25.09
CA SER A 389 -4.34 -20.18 23.69
C SER A 389 -5.13 -18.96 23.21
N ILE A 390 -5.98 -18.38 24.06
CA ILE A 390 -6.69 -17.11 23.76
C ILE A 390 -5.66 -15.98 23.58
N LEU A 391 -4.70 -15.84 24.50
CA LEU A 391 -3.66 -14.81 24.40
C LEU A 391 -2.75 -14.99 23.17
N ALA A 392 -2.39 -16.23 22.82
CA ALA A 392 -1.61 -16.53 21.61
C ALA A 392 -2.39 -16.18 20.33
N SER A 393 -3.70 -16.41 20.34
CA SER A 393 -4.59 -16.04 19.23
C SER A 393 -4.74 -14.51 19.11
N MET A 394 -4.88 -13.80 20.23
CA MET A 394 -4.84 -12.32 20.28
C MET A 394 -3.52 -11.77 19.72
N ASN A 395 -2.38 -12.38 20.08
CA ASN A 395 -1.10 -11.98 19.52
C ASN A 395 -1.02 -12.23 18.00
N SER A 396 -1.53 -13.38 17.52
CA SER A 396 -1.55 -13.71 16.09
C SER A 396 -2.35 -12.70 15.26
N ILE A 397 -3.48 -12.21 15.78
CA ILE A 397 -4.26 -11.18 15.09
C ILE A 397 -3.57 -9.80 15.13
N GLY A 398 -2.90 -9.46 16.24
CA GLY A 398 -2.07 -8.26 16.34
C GLY A 398 -0.88 -8.26 15.37
N ILE A 399 -0.21 -9.42 15.19
CA ILE A 399 0.85 -9.60 14.18
C ILE A 399 0.27 -9.42 12.77
N LEU A 400 -0.90 -9.99 12.49
CA LEU A 400 -1.57 -9.83 11.21
C LEU A 400 -1.83 -8.35 10.91
N GLU A 401 -2.48 -7.63 11.83
CA GLU A 401 -2.78 -6.21 11.66
C GLU A 401 -1.52 -5.37 11.42
N ARG A 402 -0.45 -5.68 12.16
CA ARG A 402 0.85 -5.05 11.98
C ARG A 402 1.40 -5.31 10.57
N ASN A 403 1.26 -6.51 10.01
CA ASN A 403 1.69 -6.82 8.63
C ASN A 403 0.92 -6.07 7.53
N TYR A 404 -0.20 -5.42 7.87
CA TYR A 404 -0.96 -4.51 7.00
C TYR A 404 -0.70 -3.03 7.30
N THR A 405 0.17 -2.73 8.27
CA THR A 405 0.62 -1.37 8.57
C THR A 405 1.99 -1.15 7.93
N SER A 406 2.27 0.02 7.35
CA SER A 406 3.61 0.32 6.83
C SER A 406 4.66 0.25 7.94
N SER A 407 5.83 -0.34 7.64
CA SER A 407 6.96 -0.46 8.58
C SER A 407 7.40 0.90 9.14
N ARG A 408 7.20 1.98 8.37
CA ARG A 408 7.50 3.37 8.72
C ARG A 408 6.60 3.96 9.81
N LEU A 409 5.43 3.35 10.01
CA LEU A 409 4.43 3.80 10.98
C LEU A 409 4.40 2.93 12.24
N GLN A 410 5.19 1.85 12.25
CA GLN A 410 5.21 0.89 13.32
C GLN A 410 6.28 1.24 14.36
N LEU A 411 5.90 1.25 15.63
CA LEU A 411 6.88 1.24 16.73
C LEU A 411 7.65 -0.08 16.73
N ARG A 412 8.94 -0.03 17.04
CA ARG A 412 9.79 -1.23 17.08
C ARG A 412 9.46 -2.04 18.33
N VAL A 413 9.10 -3.30 18.13
CA VAL A 413 8.88 -4.25 19.24
C VAL A 413 10.17 -5.02 19.48
N ASN A 414 10.86 -4.71 20.58
CA ASN A 414 12.12 -5.37 20.92
C ASN A 414 11.90 -6.72 21.63
N ASN A 415 10.73 -6.94 22.24
CA ASN A 415 10.42 -8.16 22.97
C ASN A 415 9.08 -8.77 22.50
N MET A 416 9.17 -9.84 21.71
CA MET A 416 8.00 -10.58 21.21
C MET A 416 7.34 -11.49 22.26
N GLN A 417 7.90 -11.60 23.47
CA GLN A 417 7.29 -12.35 24.58
C GLN A 417 6.17 -11.56 25.29
N ILE A 418 6.08 -10.25 25.03
CA ILE A 418 4.99 -9.40 25.52
C ILE A 418 3.84 -9.48 24.52
N SER A 419 2.60 -9.61 25.02
CA SER A 419 1.42 -9.52 24.16
C SER A 419 1.39 -8.15 23.46
N LEU A 420 1.30 -8.15 22.12
CA LEU A 420 1.29 -6.93 21.32
C LEU A 420 0.16 -5.97 21.75
N ASP A 421 -1.01 -6.49 22.10
CA ASP A 421 -2.14 -5.68 22.56
C ASP A 421 -1.80 -4.85 23.81
N ARG A 422 -1.08 -5.45 24.77
CA ARG A 422 -0.65 -4.74 25.99
C ARG A 422 0.38 -3.68 25.68
N LEU A 423 1.24 -3.95 24.70
CA LEU A 423 2.24 -2.99 24.25
C LEU A 423 1.56 -1.80 23.56
N ASP A 424 0.57 -2.04 22.71
CA ASP A 424 -0.19 -0.99 22.04
C ASP A 424 -1.04 -0.16 23.01
N GLU A 425 -1.64 -0.80 24.02
CA GLU A 425 -2.34 -0.10 25.10
C GLU A 425 -1.37 0.78 25.91
N ALA A 426 -0.19 0.25 26.27
CA ALA A 426 0.85 1.01 26.95
C ALA A 426 1.35 2.19 26.10
N HIS A 427 1.53 2.00 24.78
CA HIS A 427 1.88 3.10 23.87
C HIS A 427 0.80 4.18 23.82
N LYS A 428 -0.48 3.80 23.72
CA LYS A 428 -1.59 4.77 23.72
C LYS A 428 -1.67 5.55 25.02
N ALA A 429 -1.51 4.88 26.16
CA ALA A 429 -1.46 5.53 27.47
C ALA A 429 -0.28 6.51 27.55
N LEU A 430 0.93 6.06 27.17
CA LEU A 430 2.13 6.90 27.18
C LEU A 430 1.98 8.14 26.28
N LEU A 431 1.46 7.98 25.05
CA LEU A 431 1.22 9.11 24.14
C LEU A 431 0.21 10.11 24.70
N THR A 432 -0.76 9.64 25.48
CA THR A 432 -1.75 10.50 26.14
C THR A 432 -1.13 11.24 27.31
N GLU A 433 -0.45 10.53 28.20
CA GLU A 433 0.24 11.11 29.36
C GLU A 433 1.34 12.09 28.95
N THR A 434 2.11 11.76 27.91
CA THR A 434 3.16 12.64 27.37
C THR A 434 2.57 13.94 26.86
N LYS A 435 1.43 13.89 26.14
CA LYS A 435 0.75 15.12 25.65
C LYS A 435 0.26 15.99 26.81
N THR A 436 -0.36 15.38 27.83
CA THR A 436 -0.80 16.09 29.03
C THR A 436 0.37 16.77 29.75
N LEU A 437 1.51 16.08 29.85
CA LEU A 437 2.71 16.64 30.49
C LEU A 437 3.33 17.77 29.67
N ILE A 438 3.35 17.66 28.34
CA ILE A 438 3.78 18.73 27.42
C ILE A 438 2.91 19.98 27.60
N GLU A 439 1.59 19.81 27.63
CA GLU A 439 0.63 20.91 27.85
C GLU A 439 0.85 21.57 29.22
N THR A 440 1.03 20.76 30.26
CA THR A 440 1.31 21.24 31.63
C THR A 440 2.61 22.04 31.69
N LEU A 441 3.69 21.54 31.09
CA LEU A 441 4.98 22.22 31.04
C LEU A 441 4.88 23.53 30.26
N THR A 442 4.24 23.51 29.09
CA THR A 442 4.06 24.68 28.22
C THR A 442 3.25 25.77 28.93
N GLN A 443 2.16 25.39 29.60
CA GLN A 443 1.35 26.31 30.40
C GLN A 443 2.15 26.88 31.57
N THR A 444 2.95 26.05 32.26
CA THR A 444 3.81 26.47 33.38
C THR A 444 4.83 27.52 32.93
N LEU A 445 5.51 27.28 31.81
CA LEU A 445 6.46 28.24 31.23
C LEU A 445 5.76 29.53 30.79
N SER A 446 4.59 29.44 30.16
CA SER A 446 3.81 30.59 29.72
C SER A 446 3.35 31.46 30.90
N LEU A 447 2.88 30.84 31.98
CA LEU A 447 2.50 31.54 33.23
C LEU A 447 3.70 32.21 33.89
N TYR A 448 4.87 31.56 33.90
CA TYR A 448 6.10 32.17 34.42
C TYR A 448 6.55 33.39 33.60
N VAL A 449 6.42 33.37 32.27
CA VAL A 449 6.70 34.55 31.42
C VAL A 449 5.76 35.72 31.76
N GLN A 450 4.51 35.44 32.12
CA GLN A 450 3.53 36.46 32.49
C GLN A 450 3.77 37.05 33.88
N ASP A 451 4.06 36.20 34.88
CA ASP A 451 4.38 36.61 36.24
C ASP A 451 5.45 35.70 36.88
N PRO A 452 6.75 36.08 36.76
CA PRO A 452 7.85 35.29 37.31
C PRO A 452 7.85 35.17 38.84
N ALA A 453 7.15 36.07 39.55
CA ALA A 453 7.13 36.10 41.01
C ALA A 453 6.02 35.22 41.62
N ALA A 454 4.93 35.01 40.88
CA ALA A 454 3.79 34.21 41.34
C ALA A 454 3.88 32.71 41.00
N HIS A 455 4.76 32.32 40.08
CA HIS A 455 4.84 30.94 39.56
C HIS A 455 6.21 30.31 39.78
N SER A 456 6.25 29.19 40.51
CA SER A 456 7.49 28.43 40.75
C SER A 456 7.78 27.46 39.61
N LEU A 457 9.06 27.30 39.27
CA LEU A 457 9.56 26.40 38.23
C LEU A 457 10.32 25.18 38.79
N GLU A 458 10.18 24.90 40.09
CA GLU A 458 10.88 23.78 40.76
C GLU A 458 10.62 22.41 40.11
N ALA A 459 9.45 22.21 39.51
CA ALA A 459 9.07 20.95 38.87
C ALA A 459 9.64 20.78 37.44
N LEU A 460 10.21 21.82 36.82
CA LEU A 460 10.69 21.76 35.43
C LEU A 460 11.69 20.63 35.17
N PRO A 461 12.75 20.42 35.98
CA PRO A 461 13.70 19.35 35.73
C PRO A 461 13.04 17.97 35.77
N GLU A 462 12.05 17.77 36.64
CA GLU A 462 11.32 16.51 36.73
C GLU A 462 10.44 16.30 35.49
N TYR A 463 9.73 17.33 35.02
CA TYR A 463 8.96 17.26 33.79
C TYR A 463 9.84 16.89 32.59
N PHE A 464 10.99 17.55 32.42
CA PHE A 464 11.92 17.22 31.33
C PHE A 464 12.48 15.80 31.43
N ASN A 465 12.77 15.31 32.64
CA ASN A 465 13.24 13.92 32.83
C ASN A 465 12.15 12.89 32.49
N GLN A 466 10.90 13.14 32.88
CA GLN A 466 9.78 12.27 32.51
C GLN A 466 9.56 12.26 30.99
N LEU A 467 9.58 13.43 30.35
CA LEU A 467 9.48 13.56 28.89
C LEU A 467 10.66 12.89 28.17
N ALA A 468 11.88 12.97 28.72
CA ALA A 468 13.04 12.26 28.17
C ALA A 468 12.88 10.73 28.26
N GLY A 469 12.31 10.24 29.36
CA GLY A 469 11.95 8.82 29.52
C GLY A 469 10.92 8.37 28.48
N ALA A 470 9.88 9.18 28.26
CA ALA A 470 8.89 8.92 27.20
C ALA A 470 9.53 8.91 25.80
N ALA A 471 10.40 9.88 25.49
CA ALA A 471 11.11 9.95 24.22
C ALA A 471 11.98 8.71 23.96
N LEU A 472 12.67 8.20 24.99
CA LEU A 472 13.43 6.95 24.91
C LEU A 472 12.50 5.75 24.62
N PHE A 473 11.37 5.65 25.31
CA PHE A 473 10.42 4.56 25.12
C PHE A 473 9.82 4.57 23.70
N LEU A 474 9.56 5.75 23.15
CA LEU A 474 9.10 5.94 21.76
C LEU A 474 10.24 5.75 20.73
N GLY A 475 11.46 5.45 21.17
CA GLY A 475 12.60 5.14 20.30
C GLY A 475 13.32 6.36 19.72
N SER A 476 13.11 7.56 20.25
CA SER A 476 13.78 8.79 19.80
C SER A 476 14.91 9.18 20.74
N SER A 477 16.12 8.69 20.46
CA SER A 477 17.34 9.05 21.21
C SER A 477 17.73 10.53 21.05
N ALA A 478 17.44 11.12 19.89
CA ALA A 478 17.67 12.54 19.62
C ALA A 478 16.86 13.41 20.58
N GLN A 479 15.54 13.15 20.71
CA GLN A 479 14.69 13.89 21.62
C GLN A 479 15.03 13.64 23.08
N GLN A 480 15.33 12.39 23.45
CA GLN A 480 15.83 12.08 24.79
C GLN A 480 17.05 12.94 25.14
N THR A 481 18.02 13.04 24.23
CA THR A 481 19.25 13.83 24.45
C THR A 481 18.92 15.31 24.64
N ALA A 482 18.05 15.86 23.78
CA ALA A 482 17.63 17.26 23.86
C ALA A 482 16.92 17.58 25.18
N LEU A 483 15.99 16.72 25.62
CA LEU A 483 15.21 16.88 26.85
C LEU A 483 16.07 16.70 28.10
N LEU A 484 17.00 15.75 28.12
CA LEU A 484 17.97 15.63 29.21
C LEU A 484 18.84 16.90 29.31
N GLY A 485 19.30 17.44 28.18
CA GLY A 485 20.03 18.70 28.18
C GLY A 485 19.24 19.86 28.79
N ALA A 486 17.95 19.98 28.46
CA ALA A 486 17.06 20.97 29.06
C ALA A 486 16.83 20.72 30.57
N ALA A 487 16.69 19.46 31.00
CA ALA A 487 16.56 19.09 32.40
C ALA A 487 17.79 19.50 33.22
N HIS A 488 18.99 19.20 32.72
CA HIS A 488 20.26 19.56 33.34
C HIS A 488 20.41 21.09 33.45
N PHE A 489 20.08 21.83 32.39
CA PHE A 489 20.09 23.29 32.41
C PHE A 489 19.11 23.87 33.43
N ALA A 490 17.86 23.39 33.43
CA ALA A 490 16.84 23.84 34.38
C ALA A 490 17.28 23.60 35.83
N GLN A 491 17.84 22.41 36.11
CA GLN A 491 18.37 22.07 37.43
C GLN A 491 19.55 22.97 37.83
N TYR A 492 20.46 23.26 36.90
CA TYR A 492 21.58 24.18 37.13
C TYR A 492 21.08 25.57 37.51
N ARG A 493 20.17 26.18 36.72
CA ARG A 493 19.63 27.53 36.99
C ARG A 493 18.90 27.62 38.33
N LEU A 494 18.06 26.63 38.64
CA LEU A 494 17.36 26.55 39.91
C LEU A 494 18.32 26.42 41.09
N SER A 495 19.42 25.65 40.94
CA SER A 495 20.44 25.52 42.00
C SER A 495 21.18 26.82 42.29
N GLN A 496 21.29 27.72 41.30
CA GLN A 496 21.87 29.07 41.45
C GLN A 496 20.84 30.10 41.97
N ASN A 497 19.56 29.70 42.16
CA ASN A 497 18.44 30.60 42.42
C ASN A 497 18.31 31.73 41.37
N GLU A 498 18.70 31.45 40.11
CA GLU A 498 18.56 32.39 39.01
C GLU A 498 17.24 32.15 38.26
N GLY A 499 16.54 33.22 37.91
CA GLY A 499 15.37 33.16 37.04
C GLY A 499 15.75 32.78 35.60
N PHE A 500 14.75 32.46 34.78
CA PHE A 500 14.95 32.14 33.37
C PHE A 500 14.65 33.37 32.51
N ASP A 501 15.50 33.65 31.51
CA ASP A 501 15.20 34.69 30.54
C ASP A 501 14.27 34.17 29.43
N ALA A 502 13.72 35.10 28.64
CA ALA A 502 12.76 34.76 27.58
C ALA A 502 13.38 33.89 26.47
N GLU A 503 14.68 34.02 26.21
CA GLU A 503 15.38 33.23 25.18
C GLU A 503 15.55 31.78 25.64
N GLN A 504 15.96 31.58 26.89
CA GLN A 504 16.07 30.27 27.54
C GLN A 504 14.71 29.55 27.59
N ILE A 505 13.63 30.26 27.90
CA ILE A 505 12.27 29.70 27.89
C ILE A 505 11.87 29.31 26.46
N ASN A 506 12.16 30.14 25.47
CA ASN A 506 11.90 29.79 24.06
C ASN A 506 12.71 28.56 23.62
N CYS A 507 13.98 28.44 24.02
CA CYS A 507 14.77 27.25 23.74
C CYS A 507 14.17 25.98 24.38
N MET A 508 13.69 26.09 25.63
CA MET A 508 12.98 24.99 26.30
C MET A 508 11.70 24.59 25.57
N LEU A 509 10.89 25.57 25.14
CA LEU A 509 9.67 25.32 24.38
C LEU A 509 9.98 24.66 23.03
N ASN A 510 11.05 25.09 22.34
CA ASN A 510 11.49 24.48 21.08
C ASN A 510 11.93 23.03 21.26
N VAL A 511 12.59 22.68 22.37
CA VAL A 511 12.94 21.30 22.70
C VAL A 511 11.68 20.46 22.87
N VAL A 512 10.69 20.95 23.61
CA VAL A 512 9.43 20.24 23.88
C VAL A 512 8.57 20.11 22.62
N ALA A 513 8.54 21.13 21.76
CA ALA A 513 7.79 21.12 20.51
C ALA A 513 8.22 19.97 19.58
N GLY A 514 9.50 19.61 19.57
CA GLY A 514 9.97 18.47 18.79
C GLY A 514 9.46 17.12 19.30
N LEU A 515 9.30 16.95 20.62
CA LEU A 515 8.63 15.78 21.19
C LEU A 515 7.12 15.81 20.94
N ASP A 516 6.51 17.00 20.98
CA ASP A 516 5.08 17.16 20.71
C ASP A 516 4.71 16.73 19.28
N LEU A 517 5.51 17.15 18.31
CA LEU A 517 5.40 16.71 16.91
C LEU A 517 5.57 15.20 16.76
N LEU A 518 6.51 14.58 17.50
CA LEU A 518 6.66 13.12 17.51
C LEU A 518 5.39 12.44 18.02
N VAL A 519 4.82 12.91 19.13
CA VAL A 519 3.60 12.36 19.73
C VAL A 519 2.42 12.48 18.76
N ASP A 520 2.25 13.64 18.12
CA ASP A 520 1.15 13.87 17.18
C ASP A 520 1.30 13.01 15.92
N ASN A 521 2.52 12.89 15.36
CA ASN A 521 2.77 12.02 14.21
C ASN A 521 2.46 10.55 14.53
N LEU A 522 2.89 10.06 15.69
CA LEU A 522 2.62 8.68 16.11
C LEU A 522 1.12 8.43 16.34
N LYS A 523 0.39 9.40 16.94
CA LYS A 523 -1.07 9.32 17.11
C LYS A 523 -1.80 9.28 15.77
N ASN A 524 -1.36 10.08 14.81
CA ASN A 524 -1.99 10.21 13.50
C ASN A 524 -1.46 9.20 12.46
N LYS A 525 -0.59 8.26 12.87
CA LYS A 525 0.06 7.28 11.98
C LYS A 525 0.75 7.94 10.79
N GLN A 526 1.47 9.03 11.07
CA GLN A 526 2.32 9.73 10.12
C GLN A 526 3.79 9.37 10.36
N PRO A 527 4.62 9.37 9.30
CA PRO A 527 6.02 9.02 9.44
C PRO A 527 6.78 10.12 10.19
N VAL A 528 7.75 9.69 11.00
CA VAL A 528 8.60 10.59 11.79
C VAL A 528 9.90 10.85 11.04
N LEU A 529 10.17 12.11 10.70
CA LEU A 529 11.42 12.52 10.05
C LEU A 529 12.46 12.91 11.10
N GLN A 530 13.71 12.46 10.96
CA GLN A 530 14.77 12.82 11.89
C GLN A 530 15.07 14.34 11.89
N SER A 531 14.95 14.99 10.73
CA SER A 531 15.15 16.44 10.60
C SER A 531 14.18 17.27 11.44
N MET A 532 13.04 16.71 11.87
CA MET A 532 12.12 17.37 12.81
C MET A 532 12.76 17.67 14.17
N PHE A 533 13.86 16.96 14.51
CA PHE A 533 14.50 17.07 15.82
C PHE A 533 15.75 17.94 15.84
N ASP A 534 16.20 18.42 14.67
CA ASP A 534 17.41 19.25 14.56
C ASP A 534 17.26 20.56 15.36
N VAL A 535 16.07 21.16 15.33
CA VAL A 535 15.73 22.37 16.10
C VAL A 535 15.82 22.09 17.60
N ALA A 536 15.24 20.97 18.06
CA ALA A 536 15.29 20.59 19.46
C ALA A 536 16.73 20.33 19.94
N LEU A 537 17.53 19.62 19.13
CA LEU A 537 18.94 19.37 19.44
C LEU A 537 19.75 20.67 19.50
N SER A 538 19.60 21.56 18.52
CA SER A 538 20.32 22.83 18.47
C SER A 538 19.98 23.74 19.66
N ASN A 539 18.69 23.84 20.03
CA ASN A 539 18.27 24.64 21.17
C ASN A 539 18.74 24.03 22.51
N SER A 540 18.74 22.70 22.63
CA SER A 540 19.29 22.03 23.81
C SER A 540 20.80 22.28 23.98
N GLN A 541 21.55 22.23 22.87
CA GLN A 541 22.98 22.57 22.87
C GLN A 541 23.22 24.03 23.28
N GLN A 542 22.38 24.96 22.82
CA GLN A 542 22.45 26.36 23.22
C GLN A 542 22.25 26.50 24.75
N LEU A 543 21.24 25.85 25.32
CA LEU A 543 21.02 25.84 26.78
C LEU A 543 22.24 25.27 27.53
N GLN A 544 22.78 24.16 27.06
CA GLN A 544 23.97 23.54 27.66
C GLN A 544 25.20 24.45 27.62
N SER A 545 25.39 25.22 26.54
CA SER A 545 26.50 26.16 26.42
C SER A 545 26.44 27.31 27.43
N VAL A 546 25.25 27.66 27.91
CA VAL A 546 25.04 28.71 28.93
C VAL A 546 25.27 28.16 30.35
N ALA A 547 25.12 26.85 30.56
CA ALA A 547 25.36 26.19 31.84
C ALA A 547 26.75 25.55 31.99
N ALA A 548 27.58 25.59 30.93
CA ALA A 548 28.97 25.13 30.93
C ALA A 548 29.92 26.24 31.40
#